data_AF-A0A319ES83-F1
#
_entry.id   AF-A0A319ES83-F1
#
_cell.length_a   1.000
_cell.length_b   1.000
_cell.length_c   1.000
_cell.angle_alpha   90.00
_cell.angle_beta   90.00
_cell.angle_gamma   90.00
#
_symmetry.space_group_name_H-M   'P 1'
#
loop_
_entity.id
_entity.type
_entity.pdbx_description
1 polymer ?
#
loop_
_entity_poly.entity_id
_entity_poly.type
_entity_poly.pdbx_seq_one_letter_code
_entity_poly.pdbx_strand_id
1 'polypeptide(L)'
;MLSAQTVTRIPTNQPHTTHKMPTPPPPSQHLPVQTHHCRFCNHLLLATTRSIPSLPRRKEPSKDNALILPLPLDTTSTSTTATTTTTTNDNSPDNQTQKHYTILLSTTIPDRKPTLIRREDGFEKRLFLRCGRCRVVVGYFLDPVHFPELSGEKNKRARGEDEEDGVTEGEDEKARVVYLLPGALTETGVMMEENDEKVRGLDREWIGWLEGN
;
A
#
# COMPACT_ATOMS: atom_id res chain seq x y z
N MET A 1 49.22 46.50 61.71
CA MET A 1 47.84 46.06 62.00
C MET A 1 47.11 45.89 60.68
N LEU A 2 46.99 44.67 60.17
CA LEU A 2 46.16 44.31 59.01
C LEU A 2 45.57 42.93 59.32
N SER A 3 44.28 42.91 59.62
CA SER A 3 43.52 41.75 60.07
C SER A 3 43.30 40.73 58.95
N ALA A 4 43.46 39.46 59.29
CA ALA A 4 43.06 38.32 58.47
C ALA A 4 41.54 38.25 58.32
N GLN A 5 41.04 38.07 57.10
CA GLN A 5 39.64 37.79 56.83
C GLN A 5 39.42 36.28 56.74
N THR A 6 38.67 35.76 57.71
CA THR A 6 38.24 34.36 57.78
C THR A 6 37.05 34.15 56.84
N VAL A 7 37.21 33.26 55.85
CA VAL A 7 36.15 32.87 54.92
C VAL A 7 35.37 31.70 55.50
N THR A 8 34.11 31.93 55.88
CA THR A 8 33.19 30.91 56.38
C THR A 8 32.49 30.22 55.21
N ARG A 9 32.73 28.92 55.00
CA ARG A 9 32.02 28.11 54.00
C ARG A 9 30.63 27.71 54.52
N ILE A 10 29.60 28.01 53.74
CA ILE A 10 28.21 27.56 53.96
C ILE A 10 28.05 26.17 53.32
N PRO A 11 27.52 25.15 54.02
CA PRO A 11 27.22 23.86 53.40
C PRO A 11 25.88 23.93 52.65
N THR A 12 25.92 23.80 51.33
CA THR A 12 24.72 23.65 50.49
C THR A 12 24.24 22.21 50.58
N ASN A 13 23.16 21.98 51.32
CA ASN A 13 22.48 20.68 51.38
C ASN A 13 21.50 20.60 50.18
N GLN A 14 21.87 19.85 49.14
CA GLN A 14 21.02 19.65 47.96
C GLN A 14 20.24 18.33 48.12
N PRO A 15 18.90 18.32 48.08
CA PRO A 15 18.16 17.06 48.05
C PRO A 15 18.33 16.39 46.69
N HIS A 16 18.90 15.18 46.67
CA HIS A 16 18.93 14.32 45.50
C HIS A 16 17.51 13.88 45.14
N THR A 17 16.91 14.52 44.13
CA THR A 17 15.71 14.00 43.46
C THR A 17 16.16 12.89 42.50
N THR A 18 15.92 11.64 42.89
CA THR A 18 16.02 10.48 41.99
C THR A 18 14.93 10.57 40.92
N HIS A 19 15.27 11.17 39.78
CA HIS A 19 14.45 11.10 38.58
C HIS A 19 14.41 9.66 38.10
N LYS A 20 13.31 8.95 38.37
CA LYS A 20 12.97 7.69 37.70
C LYS A 20 13.00 7.93 36.18
N MET A 21 13.84 7.17 35.48
CA MET A 21 13.78 7.12 34.01
C MET A 21 12.37 6.75 33.55
N PRO A 22 11.84 7.38 32.49
CA PRO A 22 10.58 6.94 31.90
C PRO A 22 10.75 5.56 31.27
N THR A 23 9.86 4.65 31.65
CA THR A 23 9.66 3.34 31.03
C THR A 23 9.49 3.49 29.51
N PRO A 24 10.12 2.64 28.67
CA PRO A 24 9.88 2.66 27.24
C PRO A 24 8.39 2.44 26.93
N PRO A 25 7.83 3.11 25.90
CA PRO A 25 6.43 2.92 25.52
C PRO A 25 6.18 1.45 25.15
N PRO A 26 4.97 0.92 25.41
CA PRO A 26 4.62 -0.44 25.04
C PRO A 26 4.77 -0.64 23.51
N PRO A 27 5.13 -1.85 23.05
CA PRO A 27 5.24 -2.14 21.62
C PRO A 27 3.91 -1.83 20.91
N SER A 28 3.99 -1.07 19.83
CA SER A 28 2.82 -0.63 19.07
C SER A 28 2.06 -1.84 18.50
N GLN A 29 0.78 -1.97 18.83
CA GLN A 29 -0.13 -3.02 18.32
C GLN A 29 -0.50 -2.85 16.83
N HIS A 30 0.20 -1.97 16.10
CA HIS A 30 -0.08 -1.67 14.70
C HIS A 30 1.10 -2.05 13.82
N LEU A 31 0.78 -2.64 12.66
CA LEU A 31 1.77 -2.91 11.62
C LEU A 31 2.43 -1.60 11.15
N PRO A 32 3.75 -1.58 10.92
CA PRO A 32 4.46 -0.40 10.45
C PRO A 32 4.00 0.01 9.06
N VAL A 33 3.89 1.32 8.85
CA VAL A 33 3.43 1.90 7.58
C VAL A 33 4.62 2.19 6.68
N GLN A 34 4.62 1.62 5.49
CA GLN A 34 5.60 1.90 4.45
C GLN A 34 4.98 2.85 3.43
N THR A 35 5.71 3.93 3.14
CA THR A 35 5.32 4.92 2.14
C THR A 35 6.15 4.74 0.88
N HIS A 36 5.48 4.86 -0.27
CA HIS A 36 6.05 4.61 -1.58
C HIS A 36 5.74 5.77 -2.52
N HIS A 37 6.77 6.18 -3.23
CA HIS A 37 6.77 7.32 -4.12
C HIS A 37 6.84 6.88 -5.57
N CYS A 38 6.30 7.70 -6.46
CA CYS A 38 6.55 7.60 -7.88
C CYS A 38 8.06 7.72 -8.11
N ARG A 39 8.66 6.69 -8.70
CA ARG A 39 10.09 6.69 -8.97
C ARG A 39 10.55 7.84 -9.88
N PHE A 40 9.67 8.28 -10.79
CA PHE A 40 10.02 9.27 -11.82
C PHE A 40 9.94 10.72 -11.34
N CYS A 41 9.22 11.00 -10.27
CA CYS A 41 9.03 12.37 -9.80
C CYS A 41 8.97 12.51 -8.27
N ASN A 42 9.29 11.44 -7.55
CA ASN A 42 9.32 11.36 -6.09
C ASN A 42 8.02 11.83 -5.41
N HIS A 43 6.88 11.68 -6.08
CA HIS A 43 5.58 12.06 -5.54
C HIS A 43 4.99 10.91 -4.73
N LEU A 44 4.47 11.16 -3.53
CA LEU A 44 3.92 10.11 -2.66
C LEU A 44 2.64 9.51 -3.27
N LEU A 45 2.66 8.21 -3.59
CA LEU A 45 1.55 7.54 -4.27
C LEU A 45 0.81 6.53 -3.41
N LEU A 46 1.50 5.89 -2.47
CA LEU A 46 0.99 4.72 -1.78
C LEU A 46 1.49 4.67 -0.35
N ALA A 47 0.60 4.38 0.58
CA ALA A 47 0.94 4.01 1.96
C ALA A 47 0.33 2.63 2.24
N THR A 48 1.14 1.69 2.71
CA THR A 48 0.69 0.32 2.98
C THR A 48 1.46 -0.29 4.14
N THR A 49 0.84 -1.21 4.86
CA THR A 49 1.54 -2.05 5.86
C THR A 49 2.04 -3.37 5.27
N ARG A 50 1.94 -3.54 3.95
CA ARG A 50 2.45 -4.71 3.23
C ARG A 50 3.82 -4.41 2.66
N SER A 51 4.73 -5.36 2.80
CA SER A 51 6.01 -5.32 2.09
C SER A 51 5.79 -5.53 0.60
N ILE A 52 5.94 -4.48 -0.21
CA ILE A 52 5.73 -4.52 -1.66
C ILE A 52 6.58 -5.61 -2.37
N PRO A 53 7.88 -5.78 -2.05
CA PRO A 53 8.69 -6.84 -2.66
C PRO A 53 8.20 -8.26 -2.37
N SER A 54 7.45 -8.45 -1.29
CA SER A 54 6.91 -9.77 -0.91
C SER A 54 5.57 -10.09 -1.58
N LEU A 55 4.98 -9.15 -2.32
CA LEU A 55 3.68 -9.34 -2.96
C LEU A 55 3.76 -10.39 -4.08
N PRO A 56 2.70 -11.19 -4.26
CA PRO A 56 2.64 -12.13 -5.36
C PRO A 56 2.68 -11.37 -6.69
N ARG A 57 3.41 -11.93 -7.66
CA ARG A 57 3.47 -11.41 -9.02
C ARG A 57 2.50 -12.13 -9.92
N ARG A 58 1.94 -11.37 -10.88
CA ARG A 58 1.09 -11.92 -11.92
C ARG A 58 1.93 -12.83 -12.82
N LYS A 59 1.43 -14.05 -13.04
CA LYS A 59 2.06 -15.07 -13.89
C LYS A 59 1.46 -15.04 -15.30
N GLU A 60 1.98 -15.90 -16.17
CA GLU A 60 1.36 -16.22 -17.46
C GLU A 60 -0.16 -16.43 -17.30
N PRO A 61 -0.98 -15.92 -18.23
CA PRO A 61 -0.62 -15.34 -19.54
C PRO A 61 -0.20 -13.86 -19.51
N SER A 62 -0.12 -13.24 -18.33
CA SER A 62 0.38 -11.86 -18.22
C SER A 62 1.90 -11.79 -18.38
N LYS A 63 2.39 -10.90 -19.24
CA LYS A 63 3.83 -10.65 -19.45
C LYS A 63 4.39 -9.49 -18.62
N ASP A 64 3.54 -8.76 -17.90
CA ASP A 64 3.91 -7.54 -17.16
C ASP A 64 4.53 -7.79 -15.78
N ASN A 65 4.48 -9.02 -15.27
CA ASN A 65 4.97 -9.38 -13.93
C ASN A 65 4.48 -8.45 -12.80
N ALA A 66 3.28 -7.88 -12.96
CA ALA A 66 2.74 -6.89 -12.05
C ALA A 66 2.58 -7.44 -10.63
N LEU A 67 2.89 -6.62 -9.63
CA LEU A 67 2.71 -6.95 -8.21
C LEU A 67 1.23 -6.82 -7.85
N ILE A 68 0.68 -7.88 -7.28
CA ILE A 68 -0.73 -7.98 -6.92
C ILE A 68 -0.90 -7.42 -5.51
N LEU A 69 -1.43 -6.21 -5.41
CA LEU A 69 -1.68 -5.52 -4.14
C LEU A 69 -3.19 -5.50 -3.84
N PRO A 70 -3.64 -6.24 -2.81
CA PRO A 70 -5.02 -6.17 -2.36
C PRO A 70 -5.31 -4.82 -1.70
N LEU A 71 -6.40 -4.17 -2.10
CA LEU A 71 -6.98 -3.05 -1.35
C LEU A 71 -8.00 -3.57 -0.33
N PRO A 72 -8.10 -2.93 0.86
CA PRO A 72 -9.15 -3.23 1.82
C PRO A 72 -10.52 -3.07 1.16
N LEU A 73 -11.47 -3.95 1.49
CA LEU A 73 -12.87 -3.66 1.27
C LEU A 73 -13.32 -2.68 2.36
N ASP A 74 -14.04 -1.64 1.97
CA ASP A 74 -15.04 -1.09 2.88
C ASP A 74 -16.04 -2.24 3.10
N THR A 75 -16.15 -2.72 4.33
CA THR A 75 -17.08 -3.81 4.66
C THR A 75 -17.85 -3.39 5.89
N THR A 76 -19.04 -2.84 5.64
CA THR A 76 -20.13 -2.90 6.61
C THR A 76 -21.06 -4.04 6.23
N SER A 77 -20.54 -5.26 6.02
CA SER A 77 -21.28 -6.54 6.09
C SER A 77 -20.39 -7.74 5.71
N THR A 78 -20.31 -8.69 6.64
CA THR A 78 -20.08 -10.13 6.39
C THR A 78 -18.76 -10.54 5.71
N SER A 79 -17.71 -10.64 6.53
CA SER A 79 -16.66 -11.68 6.50
C SER A 79 -16.54 -12.54 5.23
N THR A 80 -15.95 -11.98 4.17
CA THR A 80 -15.10 -12.72 3.23
C THR A 80 -13.91 -11.82 2.89
N THR A 81 -13.08 -11.57 3.89
CA THR A 81 -11.82 -10.86 3.74
C THR A 81 -10.85 -11.75 2.96
N ALA A 82 -10.29 -11.24 1.87
CA ALA A 82 -9.07 -11.81 1.29
C ALA A 82 -7.90 -11.56 2.26
N THR A 83 -7.87 -12.34 3.34
CA THR A 83 -6.88 -12.30 4.40
C THR A 83 -5.59 -12.91 3.86
N THR A 84 -4.61 -12.09 3.50
CA THR A 84 -3.22 -12.56 3.42
C THR A 84 -2.68 -12.57 4.83
N THR A 85 -2.82 -13.70 5.50
CA THR A 85 -2.35 -13.92 6.87
C THR A 85 -0.84 -14.06 6.86
N THR A 86 -0.13 -13.26 7.67
CA THR A 86 1.27 -13.53 7.97
C THR A 86 1.28 -14.37 9.25
N THR A 87 1.37 -15.69 9.11
CA THR A 87 1.44 -16.62 10.24
C THR A 87 2.87 -16.61 10.79
N THR A 88 3.12 -15.84 11.85
CA THR A 88 4.27 -16.09 12.72
C THR A 88 3.93 -17.29 13.60
N ASN A 89 4.67 -18.38 13.43
CA ASN A 89 4.52 -19.60 14.22
C ASN A 89 4.90 -19.32 15.68
N ASP A 90 3.94 -18.90 16.49
CA ASP A 90 4.07 -18.96 17.95
C ASP A 90 2.78 -19.55 18.54
N ASN A 91 2.95 -20.67 19.24
CA ASN A 91 1.88 -21.40 19.93
C ASN A 91 1.39 -20.58 21.13
N SER A 92 0.49 -19.63 20.90
CA SER A 92 -0.22 -18.90 21.96
C SER A 92 -1.71 -18.75 21.58
N PRO A 93 -2.66 -18.96 22.53
CA PRO A 93 -4.08 -19.14 22.21
C PRO A 93 -4.88 -17.84 22.01
N ASP A 94 -4.24 -16.71 21.68
CA ASP A 94 -4.94 -15.44 21.36
C ASP A 94 -4.40 -14.87 20.04
N ASN A 95 -4.82 -15.48 18.93
CA ASN A 95 -4.34 -15.17 17.58
C ASN A 95 -5.11 -13.97 17.01
N GLN A 96 -4.86 -12.77 17.53
CA GLN A 96 -5.33 -11.53 16.92
C GLN A 96 -4.56 -11.27 15.62
N THR A 97 -5.08 -11.76 14.50
CA THR A 97 -4.50 -11.51 13.17
C THR A 97 -4.59 -10.02 12.85
N GLN A 98 -3.45 -9.34 12.73
CA GLN A 98 -3.41 -7.93 12.37
C GLN A 98 -3.83 -7.72 10.91
N LYS A 99 -4.71 -6.74 10.67
CA LYS A 99 -5.20 -6.41 9.32
C LYS A 99 -4.20 -5.53 8.59
N HIS A 100 -3.80 -5.94 7.39
CA HIS A 100 -3.05 -5.07 6.49
C HIS A 100 -3.96 -3.99 5.91
N TYR A 101 -3.43 -2.78 5.77
CA TYR A 101 -4.14 -1.70 5.11
C TYR A 101 -3.28 -1.08 4.01
N THR A 102 -3.98 -0.49 3.05
CA THR A 102 -3.38 0.12 1.86
C THR A 102 -4.21 1.32 1.47
N ILE A 103 -3.55 2.46 1.25
CA ILE A 103 -4.17 3.71 0.83
C ILE A 103 -3.45 4.19 -0.43
N LEU A 104 -4.20 4.43 -1.49
CA LEU A 104 -3.72 5.16 -2.66
C LEU A 104 -3.87 6.66 -2.38
N LEU A 105 -2.78 7.42 -2.49
CA LEU A 105 -2.76 8.85 -2.14
C LEU A 105 -2.88 9.71 -3.39
N SER A 106 -1.74 10.10 -3.98
CA SER A 106 -1.71 11.03 -5.12
C SER A 106 -1.68 10.31 -6.46
N THR A 107 -2.48 9.26 -6.61
CA THR A 107 -2.74 8.62 -7.90
C THR A 107 -3.98 9.23 -8.54
N THR A 108 -4.02 9.34 -9.87
CA THR A 108 -5.25 9.80 -10.54
C THR A 108 -6.33 8.75 -10.48
N ILE A 109 -7.60 9.17 -10.63
CA ILE A 109 -8.70 8.26 -10.95
C ILE A 109 -8.26 7.37 -12.13
N PRO A 110 -8.48 6.05 -12.06
CA PRO A 110 -8.19 5.16 -13.17
C PRO A 110 -8.80 5.68 -14.48
N ASP A 111 -8.11 5.50 -15.60
CA ASP A 111 -8.60 5.98 -16.90
C ASP A 111 -10.05 5.51 -17.13
N ARG A 112 -11.00 6.44 -17.33
CA ARG A 112 -12.43 6.11 -17.51
C ARG A 112 -12.68 5.17 -18.69
N LYS A 113 -11.82 5.22 -19.70
CA LYS A 113 -11.85 4.33 -20.86
C LYS A 113 -10.88 3.17 -20.63
N PRO A 114 -11.36 1.92 -20.50
CA PRO A 114 -10.48 0.77 -20.42
C PRO A 114 -9.61 0.65 -21.67
N THR A 115 -8.33 0.36 -21.47
CA THR A 115 -7.42 -0.05 -22.55
C THR A 115 -7.59 -1.55 -22.79
N LEU A 116 -7.85 -1.93 -24.04
CA LEU A 116 -7.94 -3.32 -24.45
C LEU A 116 -6.56 -3.83 -24.84
N ILE A 117 -6.06 -4.81 -24.09
CA ILE A 117 -4.85 -5.56 -24.41
C ILE A 117 -5.27 -6.84 -25.10
N ARG A 118 -4.83 -7.01 -26.36
CA ARG A 118 -5.08 -8.23 -27.13
C ARG A 118 -3.99 -9.25 -26.84
N ARG A 119 -4.38 -10.48 -26.52
CA ARG A 119 -3.48 -11.61 -26.23
C ARG A 119 -3.84 -12.82 -27.08
N GLU A 120 -3.00 -13.86 -27.00
CA GLU A 120 -3.28 -15.17 -27.58
C GLU A 120 -4.49 -15.87 -26.95
N ASP A 121 -4.77 -15.63 -25.66
CA ASP A 121 -5.84 -16.26 -24.88
C ASP A 121 -7.15 -15.44 -24.87
N GLY A 122 -7.13 -14.21 -25.41
CA GLY A 122 -8.30 -13.34 -25.49
C GLY A 122 -7.95 -11.86 -25.36
N PHE A 123 -8.80 -11.12 -24.65
CA PHE A 123 -8.63 -9.69 -24.43
C PHE A 123 -8.66 -9.37 -22.93
N GLU A 124 -7.74 -8.53 -22.49
CA GLU A 124 -7.77 -7.96 -21.15
C GLU A 124 -8.12 -6.49 -21.17
N LYS A 125 -9.00 -6.09 -20.27
CA LYS A 125 -9.45 -4.71 -20.14
C LYS A 125 -8.80 -4.11 -18.90
N ARG A 126 -7.90 -3.15 -19.12
CA ARG A 126 -7.13 -2.48 -18.05
C ARG A 126 -7.57 -1.04 -17.89
N LEU A 127 -7.82 -0.61 -16.66
CA LEU A 127 -7.96 0.79 -16.31
C LEU A 127 -6.65 1.25 -15.67
N PHE A 128 -5.87 2.06 -16.38
CA PHE A 128 -4.55 2.46 -15.91
C PHE A 128 -4.61 3.42 -14.73
N LEU A 129 -3.74 3.15 -13.76
CA LEU A 129 -3.48 4.00 -12.60
C LEU A 129 -2.23 4.84 -12.87
N ARG A 130 -2.33 6.17 -12.75
CA ARG A 130 -1.23 7.08 -13.05
C ARG A 130 -0.82 7.88 -11.83
N CYS A 131 0.45 8.30 -11.81
CA CYS A 131 0.94 9.28 -10.87
C CYS A 131 0.19 10.62 -11.06
N GLY A 132 -0.38 11.20 -10.00
CA GLY A 132 -1.10 12.48 -10.04
C GLY A 132 -0.26 13.66 -10.53
N ARG A 133 1.06 13.60 -10.31
CA ARG A 133 2.02 14.64 -10.70
C ARG A 133 2.53 14.46 -12.13
N CYS A 134 3.28 13.38 -12.42
CA CYS A 134 3.93 13.20 -13.73
C CYS A 134 3.12 12.39 -14.75
N ARG A 135 1.95 11.86 -14.37
CA ARG A 135 1.03 11.08 -15.23
C ARG A 135 1.60 9.79 -15.83
N VAL A 136 2.80 9.38 -15.43
CA VAL A 136 3.35 8.05 -15.72
C VAL A 136 2.42 6.98 -15.15
N VAL A 137 2.20 5.92 -15.95
CA VAL A 137 1.43 4.74 -15.52
C VAL A 137 2.24 4.00 -14.47
N VAL A 138 1.65 3.76 -13.30
CA VAL A 138 2.30 3.08 -12.17
C VAL A 138 1.65 1.75 -11.82
N GLY A 139 0.50 1.48 -12.42
CA GLY A 139 -0.28 0.27 -12.18
C GLY A 139 -1.56 0.28 -13.00
N TYR A 140 -2.44 -0.66 -12.73
CA TYR A 140 -3.78 -0.72 -13.32
C TYR A 140 -4.75 -1.53 -12.45
N PHE A 141 -6.03 -1.36 -12.74
CA PHE A 141 -7.11 -2.25 -12.32
C PHE A 141 -7.59 -3.07 -13.51
N LEU A 142 -8.08 -4.27 -13.24
CA LEU A 142 -8.83 -5.04 -14.23
C LEU A 142 -10.30 -4.61 -14.19
N ASP A 143 -10.91 -4.52 -15.37
CA ASP A 143 -12.34 -4.26 -15.50
C ASP A 143 -13.16 -5.34 -14.76
N PRO A 144 -14.31 -4.98 -14.13
CA PRO A 144 -15.15 -5.92 -13.41
C PRO A 144 -15.53 -7.19 -14.18
N VAL A 145 -15.57 -7.14 -15.52
CA VAL A 145 -15.82 -8.32 -16.39
C VAL A 145 -14.85 -9.48 -16.13
N HIS A 146 -13.64 -9.20 -15.64
CA HIS A 146 -12.63 -10.22 -15.31
C HIS A 146 -12.92 -10.94 -13.99
N PHE A 147 -13.94 -10.53 -13.24
CA PHE A 147 -14.32 -11.12 -11.96
C PHE A 147 -15.81 -11.50 -11.94
N PRO A 148 -16.19 -12.53 -12.73
CA PRO A 148 -17.59 -12.91 -12.92
C PRO A 148 -18.27 -13.37 -11.62
N GLU A 149 -17.52 -13.97 -10.70
CA GLU A 149 -18.04 -14.42 -9.40
C GLU A 149 -18.73 -13.31 -8.63
N LEU A 150 -18.17 -12.09 -8.68
CA LEU A 150 -18.79 -10.94 -8.06
C LEU A 150 -19.53 -10.01 -9.04
N SER A 151 -19.91 -10.56 -10.19
CA SER A 151 -21.02 -10.09 -11.03
C SER A 151 -22.30 -10.92 -10.81
N GLY A 152 -22.18 -12.14 -10.27
CA GLY A 152 -23.28 -13.10 -10.11
C GLY A 152 -24.31 -12.76 -9.03
N GLU A 153 -23.99 -11.91 -8.07
CA GLU A 153 -24.94 -11.48 -7.03
C GLU A 153 -25.95 -10.43 -7.54
N LYS A 154 -25.63 -9.71 -8.62
CA LYS A 154 -26.55 -8.73 -9.23
C LYS A 154 -27.60 -9.38 -10.12
N ASN A 155 -27.39 -10.62 -10.60
CA ASN A 155 -28.26 -11.22 -11.62
C ASN A 155 -29.51 -11.95 -11.07
N LYS A 156 -29.75 -11.93 -9.74
CA LYS A 156 -30.99 -12.47 -9.14
C LYS A 156 -32.10 -11.43 -8.95
N ARG A 157 -31.87 -10.15 -9.25
CA ARG A 157 -32.88 -9.08 -9.06
C ARG A 157 -33.27 -8.34 -10.36
N ALA A 158 -32.75 -8.73 -11.52
CA ALA A 158 -33.02 -8.07 -12.80
C ALA A 158 -33.82 -8.97 -13.77
N ARG A 159 -34.93 -9.54 -13.29
CA ARG A 159 -36.03 -10.00 -14.16
C ARG A 159 -37.28 -9.21 -13.78
N GLY A 160 -37.26 -7.94 -14.14
CA GLY A 160 -38.38 -7.02 -14.13
C GLY A 160 -38.08 -6.01 -15.22
N GLU A 161 -38.83 -6.12 -16.31
CA GLU A 161 -38.84 -5.18 -17.43
C GLU A 161 -39.17 -3.79 -16.89
N ASP A 162 -38.37 -2.78 -17.22
CA ASP A 162 -38.79 -1.43 -17.59
C ASP A 162 -37.55 -0.57 -17.89
N GLU A 163 -37.55 0.02 -19.09
CA GLU A 163 -36.61 1.03 -19.54
C GLU A 163 -36.85 2.33 -18.77
N GLU A 164 -35.90 2.77 -17.94
CA GLU A 164 -35.74 4.19 -17.64
C GLU A 164 -34.26 4.54 -17.41
N ASP A 165 -33.84 5.55 -18.15
CA ASP A 165 -32.51 6.13 -18.23
C ASP A 165 -32.10 6.71 -16.87
N GLY A 166 -31.21 6.02 -16.18
CA GLY A 166 -30.75 6.42 -14.84
C GLY A 166 -29.46 5.71 -14.49
N VAL A 167 -28.33 6.27 -14.97
CA VAL A 167 -26.98 5.88 -14.55
C VAL A 167 -26.84 6.22 -13.06
N THR A 168 -27.30 5.30 -12.21
CA THR A 168 -26.94 5.27 -10.80
C THR A 168 -25.53 4.69 -10.74
N GLU A 169 -24.55 5.59 -10.65
CA GLU A 169 -23.18 5.28 -10.25
C GLU A 169 -23.19 4.70 -8.83
N GLY A 170 -23.58 3.42 -8.72
CA GLY A 170 -23.64 2.68 -7.48
C GLY A 170 -22.24 2.23 -7.08
N GLU A 171 -21.70 2.94 -6.10
CA GLU A 171 -20.45 2.71 -5.38
C GLU A 171 -20.09 1.22 -5.19
N ASP A 172 -19.09 0.78 -5.95
CA ASP A 172 -17.72 0.60 -5.45
C ASP A 172 -17.41 -0.35 -4.28
N GLU A 173 -18.38 -1.07 -3.68
CA GLU A 173 -18.06 -2.02 -2.61
C GLU A 173 -17.63 -3.38 -3.18
N LYS A 174 -16.42 -3.42 -3.74
CA LYS A 174 -15.75 -4.66 -4.15
C LYS A 174 -14.26 -4.50 -3.95
N ALA A 175 -13.62 -5.46 -3.29
CA ALA A 175 -12.16 -5.51 -3.15
C ALA A 175 -11.50 -5.26 -4.51
N ARG A 176 -10.94 -4.06 -4.70
CA ARG A 176 -10.20 -3.72 -5.90
C ARG A 176 -8.77 -4.17 -5.68
N VAL A 177 -8.34 -5.18 -6.42
CA VAL A 177 -6.91 -5.51 -6.49
C VAL A 177 -6.27 -4.50 -7.43
N VAL A 178 -5.22 -3.82 -6.96
CA VAL A 178 -4.38 -2.99 -7.83
C VAL A 178 -3.17 -3.80 -8.27
N TYR A 179 -2.90 -3.78 -9.57
CA TYR A 179 -1.73 -4.41 -10.18
C TYR A 179 -0.67 -3.34 -10.37
N LEU A 180 0.33 -3.31 -9.50
CA LEU A 180 1.41 -2.32 -9.58
C LEU A 180 2.46 -2.77 -10.60
N LEU A 181 2.90 -1.84 -11.44
CA LEU A 181 3.95 -2.14 -12.41
C LEU A 181 5.31 -2.28 -11.71
N PRO A 182 6.12 -3.29 -12.07
CA PRO A 182 7.46 -3.46 -11.54
C PRO A 182 8.32 -2.22 -11.75
N GLY A 183 9.15 -1.85 -10.78
CA GLY A 183 10.02 -0.67 -10.86
C GLY A 183 9.33 0.71 -10.90
N ALA A 184 8.00 0.79 -10.80
CA ALA A 184 7.27 2.06 -10.90
C ALA A 184 7.29 2.90 -9.60
N LEU A 185 7.46 2.22 -8.46
CA LEU A 185 7.45 2.79 -7.13
C LEU A 185 8.80 2.58 -6.44
N THR A 186 9.14 3.51 -5.55
CA THR A 186 10.30 3.39 -4.65
C THR A 186 9.87 3.67 -3.22
N GLU A 187 10.36 2.89 -2.26
CA GLU A 187 10.08 3.10 -0.84
C GLU A 187 10.85 4.32 -0.31
N THR A 188 10.24 5.06 0.61
CA THR A 188 10.85 6.24 1.26
C THR A 188 12.21 5.94 1.89
N GLY A 189 12.36 4.80 2.56
CA GLY A 189 13.64 4.40 3.16
C GLY A 189 14.75 4.25 2.11
N VAL A 190 14.42 3.67 0.94
CA VAL A 190 15.36 3.51 -0.17
C VAL A 190 15.71 4.85 -0.82
N MET A 191 14.84 5.86 -0.77
CA MET A 191 15.18 7.20 -1.29
C MET A 191 16.19 7.94 -0.42
N MET A 192 16.22 7.63 0.88
CA MET A 192 17.17 8.22 1.84
C MET A 192 18.51 7.50 1.85
N GLU A 193 18.51 6.21 1.47
CA GLU A 193 19.73 5.42 1.27
C GLU A 193 20.24 5.61 -0.17
N GLU A 194 21.44 6.16 -0.34
CA GLU A 194 22.09 6.27 -1.65
C GLU A 194 22.61 4.89 -2.09
N ASN A 195 21.69 3.98 -2.41
CA ASN A 195 22.00 2.59 -2.80
C ASN A 195 21.78 2.40 -4.30
N ASP A 196 22.84 2.71 -5.07
CA ASP A 196 22.87 2.63 -6.53
C ASP A 196 22.48 1.25 -7.09
N GLU A 197 22.73 0.17 -6.35
CA GLU A 197 22.39 -1.19 -6.80
C GLU A 197 20.88 -1.43 -6.77
N LYS A 198 20.18 -0.96 -5.73
CA LYS A 198 18.71 -1.04 -5.65
C LYS A 198 18.07 -0.24 -6.79
N VAL A 199 18.57 0.96 -7.05
CA VAL A 199 18.08 1.82 -8.15
C VAL A 199 18.25 1.12 -9.50
N ARG A 200 19.45 0.58 -9.77
CA ARG A 200 19.73 -0.19 -10.99
C ARG A 200 18.86 -1.44 -11.12
N GLY A 201 18.53 -2.11 -10.02
CA GLY A 201 17.61 -3.24 -10.00
C GLY A 201 16.20 -2.83 -10.46
N LEU A 202 15.68 -1.75 -9.89
CA LEU A 202 14.40 -1.19 -10.31
C LEU A 202 14.42 -0.77 -11.79
N ASP A 203 15.53 -0.23 -12.31
CA ASP A 203 15.63 0.20 -13.73
C ASP A 203 15.43 -1.00 -14.66
N ARG A 204 16.09 -2.12 -14.34
CA ARG A 204 15.97 -3.36 -15.11
C ARG A 204 14.54 -3.89 -15.10
N GLU A 205 13.85 -3.86 -13.96
CA GLU A 205 12.45 -4.28 -13.89
C GLU A 205 11.54 -3.41 -14.78
N TRP A 206 11.75 -2.10 -14.73
CA TRP A 206 10.96 -1.17 -15.54
C TRP A 206 11.21 -1.32 -17.04
N ILE A 207 12.49 -1.48 -17.45
CA ILE A 207 12.87 -1.73 -18.85
C ILE A 207 12.28 -3.05 -19.34
N GLY A 208 12.38 -4.12 -18.53
CA GLY A 208 11.80 -5.42 -18.89
C GLY A 208 10.29 -5.35 -19.11
N TRP A 209 9.59 -4.49 -18.37
CA TRP A 209 8.17 -4.22 -18.63
C TRP A 209 7.93 -3.47 -19.95
N LEU A 210 8.74 -2.45 -20.25
CA LEU A 210 8.62 -1.70 -21.52
C LEU A 210 8.90 -2.57 -22.75
N GLU A 211 9.84 -3.51 -22.66
CA GLU A 211 10.22 -4.41 -23.76
C GLU A 211 9.27 -5.61 -23.92
N GLY A 212 8.58 -6.00 -22.84
CA GLY A 212 7.69 -7.17 -22.81
C GLY A 212 6.23 -6.90 -23.21
N ASN A 213 5.87 -5.67 -23.58
CA ASN A 213 4.49 -5.22 -23.77
C ASN A 213 4.23 -4.54 -25.11
#